data_AF-A0A373TP89-F1
#
_entry.id   AF-A0A373TP89-F1
#
_cell.length_a   1.000
_cell.length_b   1.000
_cell.length_c   1.000
_cell.angle_alpha   90.00
_cell.angle_beta   90.00
_cell.angle_gamma   90.00
#
_symmetry.space_group_name_H-M   'P 1'
#
loop_
_entity.id
_entity.type
_entity.pdbx_description
1 polymer ?
#
loop_
_entity_poly.entity_id
_entity_poly.type
_entity_poly.pdbx_seq_one_letter_code
_entity_poly.pdbx_strand_id
1 'polypeptide(L)'
;MSEKLLYEIEMAFLKQIYEHKGAIGVNELLHIFQSSYGLKEDIFNRILGVVMQQEYCIIEKIRKLDNTEEEVIFVTYKGLEKFLEKKKFSVKNLLKNKIAYELKCEGYKTYSDWLDANRNQLALEAEITRMFARVLADMRIILMNKDKDNEIKETLQEAIERMNERAKKIPEVNNSVAYTIVLAIYDKLLSLLGTDQLFYEAEMTGKLIESYMSERHAMAIDFI
;
A
#
# COMPACT_ATOMS: atom_id res chain seq x y z
N MET A 1 -30.59 -3.97 22.98
CA MET A 1 -29.31 -3.26 23.15
C MET A 1 -29.64 -1.86 23.64
N SER A 2 -29.02 -1.37 24.72
CA SER A 2 -29.28 0.01 25.17
C SER A 2 -28.69 1.01 24.18
N GLU A 3 -29.26 2.22 24.10
CA GLU A 3 -28.75 3.29 23.23
C GLU A 3 -27.28 3.62 23.52
N LYS A 4 -26.89 3.58 24.81
CA LYS A 4 -25.51 3.79 25.24
C LYS A 4 -24.56 2.73 24.68
N LEU A 5 -24.94 1.45 24.73
CA LEU A 5 -24.12 0.36 24.21
C LEU A 5 -24.02 0.42 22.68
N LEU A 6 -25.11 0.79 22.00
CA LEU A 6 -25.10 0.98 20.55
C LEU A 6 -24.14 2.11 20.14
N TYR A 7 -24.17 3.24 20.85
CA TYR A 7 -23.25 4.35 20.63
C TYR A 7 -21.78 3.96 20.86
N GLU A 8 -21.48 3.20 21.92
CA GLU A 8 -20.11 2.73 22.19
C GLU A 8 -19.57 1.82 21.06
N ILE A 9 -20.42 0.93 20.55
CA ILE A 9 -20.07 0.04 19.45
C ILE A 9 -19.91 0.81 18.13
N GLU A 10 -20.79 1.77 17.85
CA GLU A 10 -20.68 2.68 16.71
C GLU A 10 -19.36 3.46 16.73
N MET A 11 -18.96 3.99 17.89
CA MET A 11 -17.67 4.69 18.02
C MET A 11 -16.48 3.76 17.88
N ALA A 12 -16.57 2.51 18.36
CA ALA A 12 -15.55 1.50 18.12
C ALA A 12 -15.44 1.15 16.63
N PHE A 13 -16.56 1.13 15.91
CA PHE A 13 -16.63 0.83 14.49
C PHE A 13 -15.93 1.89 13.66
N LEU A 14 -16.28 3.17 13.88
CA LEU A 14 -15.60 4.30 13.23
C LEU A 14 -14.12 4.40 13.63
N LYS A 15 -13.78 4.04 14.87
CA LYS A 15 -12.39 3.99 15.33
C LYS A 15 -11.56 3.00 14.50
N GLN A 16 -12.07 1.79 14.28
CA GLN A 16 -11.34 0.78 13.52
C GLN A 16 -11.10 1.25 12.08
N ILE A 17 -12.11 1.81 11.41
CA ILE A 17 -11.94 2.35 10.05
C ILE A 17 -10.91 3.49 10.05
N TYR A 18 -10.96 4.40 11.02
CA TYR A 18 -9.97 5.48 11.17
C TYR A 18 -8.53 4.97 11.35
N GLU A 19 -8.34 3.94 12.18
CA GLU A 19 -7.03 3.32 12.43
C GLU A 19 -6.46 2.67 11.16
N HIS A 20 -7.32 2.22 10.24
CA HIS A 20 -6.95 1.70 8.91
C HIS A 20 -6.96 2.81 7.84
N LYS A 21 -6.55 4.03 8.21
CA LYS A 21 -6.50 5.20 7.30
C LYS A 21 -7.82 5.51 6.58
N GLY A 22 -8.95 5.16 7.20
CA GLY A 22 -10.28 5.50 6.71
C GLY A 22 -10.90 4.51 5.73
N ALA A 23 -10.25 3.37 5.45
CA ALA A 23 -10.79 2.30 4.61
C ALA A 23 -10.37 0.93 5.14
N ILE A 24 -11.27 -0.05 5.12
CA ILE A 24 -10.96 -1.43 5.51
C ILE A 24 -11.89 -2.41 4.79
N GLY A 25 -11.42 -3.63 4.51
CA GLY A 25 -12.27 -4.69 4.00
C GLY A 25 -13.39 -5.04 4.98
N VAL A 26 -14.62 -5.26 4.49
CA VAL A 26 -15.77 -5.61 5.34
C VAL A 26 -15.50 -6.89 6.14
N ASN A 27 -14.88 -7.89 5.51
CA ASN A 27 -14.52 -9.16 6.14
C ASN A 27 -13.43 -8.99 7.21
N GLU A 28 -12.44 -8.15 6.95
CA GLU A 28 -11.39 -7.84 7.92
C GLU A 28 -11.97 -7.14 9.16
N LEU A 29 -12.84 -6.15 8.94
CA LEU A 29 -13.52 -5.45 10.03
C LEU A 29 -14.41 -6.39 10.85
N LEU A 30 -15.16 -7.28 10.18
CA LEU A 30 -15.96 -8.31 10.85
C LEU A 30 -15.07 -9.19 11.75
N HIS A 31 -13.93 -9.66 11.24
CA HIS A 31 -12.99 -10.48 11.99
C HIS A 31 -12.43 -9.76 13.23
N ILE A 32 -12.08 -8.47 13.11
CA ILE A 32 -11.64 -7.64 14.23
C ILE A 32 -12.74 -7.54 15.29
N PHE A 33 -13.99 -7.35 14.87
CA PHE A 33 -15.13 -7.23 15.76
C PHE A 33 -15.49 -8.55 16.46
N GLN A 34 -15.41 -9.67 15.76
CA GLN A 34 -15.55 -11.01 16.33
C GLN A 34 -14.46 -11.26 17.38
N SER A 35 -13.20 -10.99 17.03
CA SER A 35 -12.05 -11.28 17.89
C SER A 35 -11.95 -10.38 19.11
N SER A 36 -12.22 -9.08 18.94
CA SER A 36 -11.99 -8.08 19.99
C SER A 36 -13.21 -7.85 20.88
N TYR A 37 -14.42 -8.07 20.34
CA TYR A 37 -15.68 -7.75 21.02
C TYR A 37 -16.64 -8.95 21.15
N GLY A 38 -16.27 -10.13 20.61
CA GLY A 38 -17.14 -11.31 20.62
C GLY A 38 -18.44 -11.11 19.85
N LEU A 39 -18.47 -10.15 18.91
CA LEU A 39 -19.68 -9.77 18.20
C LEU A 39 -19.99 -10.78 17.09
N LYS A 40 -21.23 -11.26 17.07
CA LYS A 40 -21.74 -12.13 16.01
C LYS A 40 -21.99 -11.34 14.73
N GLU A 41 -21.93 -12.03 13.60
CA GLU A 41 -22.09 -11.44 12.26
C GLU A 41 -23.44 -10.75 12.05
N ASP A 42 -24.53 -11.28 12.60
CA ASP A 42 -25.86 -10.67 12.54
C ASP A 42 -25.91 -9.29 13.23
N ILE A 43 -25.23 -9.17 14.37
CA ILE A 43 -25.13 -7.91 15.10
C ILE A 43 -24.23 -6.93 14.34
N PHE A 44 -23.10 -7.41 13.80
CA PHE A 44 -22.23 -6.61 12.95
C PHE A 44 -22.98 -6.01 11.75
N ASN A 45 -23.72 -6.84 11.01
CA ASN A 45 -24.50 -6.40 9.84
C ASN A 45 -25.60 -5.39 10.22
N ARG A 46 -26.18 -5.52 11.42
CA ARG A 46 -27.12 -4.53 11.94
C ARG A 46 -26.43 -3.18 12.21
N ILE A 47 -25.25 -3.17 12.82
CA ILE A 47 -24.48 -1.95 13.08
C ILE A 47 -24.05 -1.31 11.75
N LEU A 48 -23.56 -2.13 10.81
CA LEU A 48 -23.22 -1.73 9.45
C LEU A 48 -24.38 -0.99 8.77
N GLY A 49 -25.58 -1.58 8.83
CA GLY A 49 -26.80 -0.94 8.30
C GLY A 49 -27.10 0.42 8.94
N VAL A 50 -26.91 0.55 10.26
CA VAL A 50 -27.13 1.82 10.97
C VAL A 50 -26.12 2.89 10.54
N VAL A 51 -24.82 2.57 10.48
CA VAL A 51 -23.80 3.56 10.10
C VAL A 51 -23.91 3.97 8.63
N MET A 52 -24.37 3.07 7.75
CA MET A 52 -24.68 3.41 6.36
C MET A 52 -25.92 4.30 6.25
N GLN A 53 -27.01 3.99 6.96
CA GLN A 53 -28.23 4.82 6.97
C GLN A 53 -27.96 6.23 7.49
N GLN A 54 -27.04 6.37 8.44
CA GLN A 54 -26.61 7.66 8.95
C GLN A 54 -25.58 8.36 8.06
N GLU A 55 -25.17 7.75 6.95
CA GLU A 55 -24.17 8.25 5.99
C GLU A 55 -22.79 8.45 6.62
N TYR A 56 -22.47 7.74 7.71
CA TYR A 56 -21.14 7.79 8.32
C TYR A 56 -20.11 6.96 7.53
N CYS A 57 -20.60 5.94 6.82
CA CYS A 57 -19.77 5.10 6.01
C CYS A 57 -20.43 4.81 4.65
N ILE A 58 -19.60 4.54 3.66
CA ILE A 58 -19.99 4.06 2.34
C ILE A 58 -19.29 2.71 2.10
N ILE A 59 -20.00 1.76 1.50
CA ILE A 59 -19.41 0.51 1.05
C ILE A 59 -19.32 0.56 -0.47
N GLU A 60 -18.15 0.23 -1.00
CA GLU A 60 -17.98 -0.02 -2.42
C GLU A 60 -17.40 -1.40 -2.65
N LYS A 61 -17.76 -1.99 -3.80
CA LYS A 61 -17.13 -3.20 -4.31
C LYS A 61 -15.96 -2.78 -5.19
N ILE A 62 -14.75 -2.97 -4.68
CA ILE A 62 -13.51 -2.52 -5.30
C ILE A 62 -12.89 -3.66 -6.11
N ARG A 63 -12.58 -3.40 -7.38
CA ARG A 63 -11.79 -4.31 -8.22
C ARG A 63 -10.31 -3.94 -8.13
N LYS A 64 -9.53 -4.81 -7.50
CA LYS A 64 -8.08 -4.64 -7.32
C LYS A 64 -7.32 -4.75 -8.64
N LEU A 65 -6.03 -4.40 -8.61
CA LEU A 65 -5.15 -4.49 -9.79
C LEU A 65 -4.97 -5.93 -10.30
N ASP A 66 -5.06 -6.93 -9.42
CA ASP A 66 -5.02 -8.35 -9.78
C ASP A 66 -6.37 -8.91 -10.26
N ASN A 67 -7.38 -8.04 -10.39
CA ASN A 67 -8.77 -8.35 -10.75
C ASN A 67 -9.57 -9.13 -9.71
N THR A 68 -9.05 -9.32 -8.50
CA THR A 68 -9.88 -9.74 -7.38
C THR A 68 -10.81 -8.60 -6.97
N GLU A 69 -11.95 -8.94 -6.38
CA GLU A 69 -12.93 -7.98 -5.91
C GLU A 69 -13.09 -8.10 -4.39
N GLU A 70 -13.22 -6.96 -3.72
CA GLU A 70 -13.44 -6.89 -2.28
C GLU A 70 -14.47 -5.80 -1.95
N GLU A 71 -15.34 -6.05 -0.96
CA GLU A 71 -16.16 -4.99 -0.39
C GLU A 71 -15.35 -4.23 0.65
N VAL A 72 -15.17 -2.95 0.40
CA VAL A 72 -14.40 -2.04 1.25
C VAL A 72 -15.35 -1.02 1.85
N ILE A 73 -15.27 -0.83 3.17
CA ILE A 73 -15.98 0.22 3.87
C ILE A 73 -15.07 1.43 4.06
N PHE A 74 -15.60 2.60 3.72
CA PHE A 74 -14.95 3.89 3.84
C PHE A 74 -15.68 4.76 4.84
N VAL A 75 -14.94 5.52 5.65
CA VAL A 75 -15.54 6.56 6.50
C VAL A 75 -15.77 7.84 5.69
N THR A 76 -16.95 8.43 5.78
CA THR A 76 -17.27 9.72 5.13
C THR A 76 -16.79 10.90 5.97
N TYR A 77 -16.88 12.12 5.46
CA TYR A 77 -16.68 13.31 6.30
C TYR A 77 -17.62 13.33 7.50
N LYS A 78 -18.89 12.97 7.30
CA LYS A 78 -19.90 12.96 8.36
C LYS A 78 -19.57 11.93 9.45
N GLY A 79 -19.14 10.73 9.07
CA GLY A 79 -18.69 9.71 10.02
C GLY A 79 -17.41 10.13 10.75
N LEU A 80 -16.51 10.80 10.05
CA LEU A 80 -15.29 11.32 10.64
C LEU A 80 -15.58 12.46 11.63
N GLU A 81 -16.44 13.41 11.29
CA GLU A 81 -16.92 14.45 12.20
C GLU A 81 -17.53 13.83 13.46
N LYS A 82 -18.40 12.84 13.28
CA LYS A 82 -19.04 12.12 14.39
C LYS A 82 -18.02 11.49 15.34
N PHE A 83 -17.02 10.81 14.79
CA PHE A 83 -15.94 10.18 15.56
C PHE A 83 -15.07 11.21 16.30
N LEU A 84 -14.90 12.39 15.72
CA LEU A 84 -13.99 13.43 16.21
C LEU A 84 -14.65 14.44 17.15
N GLU A 85 -15.99 14.47 17.28
CA GLU A 85 -16.76 15.39 18.15
C GLU A 85 -16.16 15.61 19.55
N LYS A 86 -15.52 14.60 20.13
CA LYS A 86 -14.97 14.63 21.50
C LYS A 86 -13.44 14.43 21.57
N LYS A 87 -12.74 14.46 20.44
CA LYS A 87 -11.30 14.16 20.35
C LYS A 87 -10.52 15.31 19.73
N LYS A 88 -9.34 15.60 20.30
CA LYS A 88 -8.35 16.43 19.60
C LYS A 88 -7.70 15.59 18.50
N PHE A 89 -7.66 16.12 17.28
CA PHE A 89 -7.03 15.45 16.14
C PHE A 89 -6.17 16.42 15.32
N SER A 90 -5.28 15.84 14.53
CA SER A 90 -4.42 16.59 13.60
C SER A 90 -5.07 16.64 12.23
N VAL A 91 -5.55 17.83 11.83
CA VAL A 91 -6.03 18.08 10.45
C VAL A 91 -4.96 17.71 9.43
N LYS A 92 -3.68 17.97 9.74
CA LYS A 92 -2.55 17.58 8.90
C LYS A 92 -2.52 16.07 8.64
N ASN A 93 -2.80 15.25 9.66
CA ASN A 93 -2.83 13.79 9.49
C ASN A 93 -4.04 13.32 8.68
N LEU A 94 -5.21 13.95 8.87
CA LEU A 94 -6.41 13.65 8.09
C LEU A 94 -6.17 13.87 6.59
N LEU A 95 -5.60 15.02 6.25
CA LEU A 95 -5.31 15.40 4.86
C LEU A 95 -4.19 14.56 4.27
N LYS A 96 -3.09 14.35 5.01
CA LYS A 96 -1.95 13.54 4.54
C LYS A 96 -2.38 12.12 4.16
N ASN A 97 -3.26 11.52 4.97
CA ASN A 97 -3.68 10.14 4.77
C ASN A 97 -4.99 10.00 3.98
N LYS A 98 -5.58 11.11 3.50
CA LYS A 98 -6.88 11.15 2.80
C LYS A 98 -7.91 10.25 3.51
N ILE A 99 -8.15 10.50 4.79
CA ILE A 99 -8.91 9.55 5.63
C ILE A 99 -10.38 9.45 5.18
N ALA A 100 -11.02 10.58 4.87
CA ALA A 100 -12.41 10.57 4.44
C ALA A 100 -12.55 10.04 3.00
N TYR A 101 -13.62 9.31 2.74
CA TYR A 101 -14.02 8.78 1.43
C TYR A 101 -13.93 9.84 0.33
N GLU A 102 -14.47 11.02 0.59
CA GLU A 102 -14.51 12.14 -0.33
C GLU A 102 -13.11 12.64 -0.69
N LEU A 103 -12.14 12.55 0.23
CA LEU A 103 -10.73 12.86 -0.05
C LEU A 103 -10.07 11.76 -0.91
N LYS A 104 -10.48 10.49 -0.74
CA LYS A 104 -9.95 9.36 -1.52
C LYS A 104 -10.46 9.38 -2.96
N CYS A 105 -11.70 9.83 -3.18
CA CYS A 105 -12.27 9.93 -4.52
C CYS A 105 -11.63 11.04 -5.37
N GLU A 106 -10.94 12.02 -4.78
CA GLU A 106 -10.27 13.11 -5.50
C GLU A 106 -11.14 13.84 -6.56
N GLY A 107 -12.43 14.03 -6.25
CA GLY A 107 -13.38 14.69 -7.14
C GLY A 107 -14.07 13.79 -8.17
N TYR A 108 -13.73 12.50 -8.21
CA TYR A 108 -14.53 11.49 -8.90
C TYR A 108 -15.81 11.19 -8.10
N LYS A 109 -16.82 10.63 -8.78
CA LYS A 109 -18.11 10.31 -8.16
C LYS A 109 -17.99 9.19 -7.13
N THR A 110 -17.14 8.19 -7.42
CA THR A 110 -16.88 7.05 -6.54
C THR A 110 -15.38 6.76 -6.47
N TYR A 111 -14.96 5.99 -5.46
CA TYR A 111 -13.57 5.56 -5.36
C TYR A 111 -13.22 4.58 -6.49
N SER A 112 -14.17 3.73 -6.88
CA SER A 112 -14.05 2.86 -8.04
C SER A 112 -13.81 3.63 -9.34
N ASP A 113 -14.51 4.74 -9.57
CA ASP A 113 -14.28 5.58 -10.77
C ASP A 113 -12.85 6.16 -10.78
N TRP A 114 -12.36 6.61 -9.61
CA TRP A 114 -11.00 7.10 -9.48
C TRP A 114 -9.97 5.99 -9.71
N LEU A 115 -10.19 4.79 -9.19
CA LEU A 115 -9.31 3.64 -9.41
C LEU A 115 -9.24 3.27 -10.89
N ASP A 116 -10.37 3.23 -11.59
CA ASP A 116 -10.42 2.91 -13.01
C ASP A 116 -9.71 3.99 -13.85
N ALA A 117 -9.90 5.26 -13.51
CA ALA A 117 -9.24 6.37 -14.20
C ALA A 117 -7.71 6.38 -14.00
N ASN A 118 -7.23 5.93 -12.84
CA ASN A 118 -5.80 5.93 -12.51
C ASN A 118 -5.11 4.57 -12.73
N ARG A 119 -5.85 3.53 -13.16
CA ARG A 119 -5.41 2.13 -13.13
C ARG A 119 -4.03 1.85 -13.75
N ASN A 120 -3.72 2.49 -14.87
CA ASN A 120 -2.43 2.34 -15.55
C ASN A 120 -1.27 2.95 -14.74
N GLN A 121 -1.47 4.13 -14.15
CA GLN A 121 -0.49 4.76 -13.27
C GLN A 121 -0.24 3.90 -12.02
N LEU A 122 -1.32 3.33 -11.45
CA LEU A 122 -1.21 2.44 -10.29
C LEU A 122 -0.45 1.16 -10.62
N ALA A 123 -0.72 0.57 -11.79
CA ALA A 123 0.02 -0.59 -12.28
C ALA A 123 1.51 -0.28 -12.46
N LEU A 124 1.85 0.89 -12.99
CA LEU A 124 3.23 1.35 -13.14
C LEU A 124 3.91 1.53 -11.78
N GLU A 125 3.28 2.19 -10.81
CA GLU A 125 3.86 2.37 -9.47
C GLU A 125 4.05 1.05 -8.72
N ALA A 126 3.10 0.12 -8.85
CA ALA A 126 3.24 -1.23 -8.31
C ALA A 126 4.45 -1.95 -8.94
N GLU A 127 4.66 -1.75 -10.24
CA GLU A 127 5.78 -2.35 -10.95
C GLU A 127 7.13 -1.79 -10.53
N ILE A 128 7.24 -0.47 -10.40
CA ILE A 128 8.44 0.19 -9.89
C ILE A 128 8.74 -0.27 -8.46
N THR A 129 7.73 -0.44 -7.61
CA THR A 129 7.91 -0.97 -6.25
C THR A 129 8.49 -2.38 -6.27
N ARG A 130 8.01 -3.26 -7.17
CA ARG A 130 8.58 -4.60 -7.35
C ARG A 130 10.03 -4.55 -7.85
N MET A 131 10.38 -3.61 -8.71
CA MET A 131 11.76 -3.44 -9.18
C MET A 131 12.70 -3.13 -8.02
N PHE A 132 12.38 -2.13 -7.19
CA PHE A 132 13.21 -1.79 -6.03
C PHE A 132 13.25 -2.89 -4.96
N ALA A 133 12.13 -3.56 -4.71
CA ALA A 133 12.11 -4.74 -3.84
C ALA A 133 13.06 -5.82 -4.35
N ARG A 134 13.16 -5.99 -5.68
CA ARG A 134 14.08 -6.95 -6.29
C ARG A 134 15.53 -6.52 -6.17
N VAL A 135 15.85 -5.24 -6.40
CA VAL A 135 17.21 -4.72 -6.16
C VAL A 135 17.64 -5.01 -4.72
N LEU A 136 16.76 -4.76 -3.74
CA LEU A 136 17.05 -5.04 -2.33
C LEU A 136 17.37 -6.53 -2.09
N ALA A 137 16.61 -7.43 -2.70
CA ALA A 137 16.88 -8.87 -2.61
C ALA A 137 18.22 -9.24 -3.27
N ASP A 138 18.50 -8.70 -4.45
CA ASP A 138 19.74 -8.95 -5.17
C ASP A 138 20.95 -8.42 -4.37
N MET A 139 20.85 -7.25 -3.71
CA MET A 139 21.89 -6.74 -2.81
C MET A 139 22.20 -7.70 -1.66
N ARG A 140 21.15 -8.29 -1.06
CA ARG A 140 21.32 -9.29 0.01
C ARG A 140 22.03 -10.54 -0.52
N ILE A 141 21.68 -11.03 -1.71
CA ILE A 141 22.33 -12.18 -2.35
C ILE A 141 23.82 -11.90 -2.60
N ILE A 142 24.15 -10.72 -3.15
CA ILE A 142 25.54 -10.30 -3.38
C ILE A 142 26.33 -10.31 -2.06
N LEU A 143 25.75 -9.75 -1.00
CA LEU A 143 26.38 -9.71 0.33
C LEU A 143 26.51 -11.08 1.01
N MET A 144 25.74 -12.09 0.58
CA MET A 144 25.85 -13.47 1.07
C MET A 144 26.92 -14.27 0.33
N ASN A 145 27.28 -13.88 -0.89
CA ASN A 145 28.19 -14.60 -1.78
C ASN A 145 29.54 -13.89 -1.95
N LYS A 146 30.05 -13.22 -0.91
CA LYS A 146 31.20 -12.29 -1.00
C LYS A 146 32.50 -12.91 -1.54
N ASP A 147 32.63 -14.21 -1.45
CA ASP A 147 33.79 -14.99 -1.88
C ASP A 147 33.60 -15.61 -3.28
N LYS A 148 32.49 -15.30 -3.96
CA LYS A 148 32.09 -15.97 -5.19
C LYS A 148 31.79 -15.00 -6.33
N ASP A 149 32.84 -14.35 -6.82
CA ASP A 149 32.75 -13.33 -7.87
C ASP A 149 31.99 -13.78 -9.13
N ASN A 150 32.11 -15.05 -9.54
CA ASN A 150 31.35 -15.58 -10.67
C ASN A 150 29.85 -15.64 -10.39
N GLU A 151 29.43 -16.09 -9.20
CA GLU A 151 28.00 -16.13 -8.82
C GLU A 151 27.44 -14.69 -8.67
N ILE A 152 28.25 -13.75 -8.17
CA ILE A 152 27.87 -12.33 -8.10
C ILE A 152 27.67 -11.76 -9.50
N LYS A 153 28.61 -12.03 -10.42
CA LYS A 153 28.53 -11.57 -11.81
C LYS A 153 27.29 -12.10 -12.51
N GLU A 154 27.01 -13.40 -12.37
CA GLU A 154 25.80 -14.02 -12.92
C GLU A 154 24.54 -13.36 -12.34
N THR A 155 24.48 -13.17 -11.01
CA THR A 155 23.35 -12.50 -10.34
C THR A 155 23.09 -11.10 -10.93
N LEU A 156 24.14 -10.31 -11.15
CA LEU A 156 24.05 -8.96 -11.71
C LEU A 156 23.60 -8.97 -13.18
N GLN A 157 24.17 -9.87 -14.00
CA GLN A 157 23.79 -10.00 -15.40
C GLN A 157 22.33 -10.43 -15.56
N GLU A 158 21.90 -11.45 -14.81
CA GLU A 158 20.50 -11.86 -14.80
C GLU A 158 19.58 -10.73 -14.30
N ALA A 159 20.02 -9.93 -13.33
CA ALA A 159 19.23 -8.82 -12.83
C ALA A 159 18.98 -7.76 -13.91
N ILE A 160 20.01 -7.39 -14.68
CA ILE A 160 19.90 -6.47 -15.82
C ILE A 160 18.97 -7.05 -16.89
N GLU A 161 19.14 -8.32 -17.26
CA GLU A 161 18.26 -8.99 -18.22
C GLU A 161 16.80 -8.99 -17.76
N ARG A 162 16.55 -9.35 -16.49
CA ARG A 162 15.20 -9.30 -15.89
C ARG A 162 14.60 -7.90 -15.97
N MET A 163 15.38 -6.84 -15.72
CA MET A 163 14.90 -5.46 -15.81
C MET A 163 14.57 -5.07 -17.26
N ASN A 164 15.45 -5.41 -18.21
CA ASN A 164 15.22 -5.15 -19.63
C ASN A 164 13.97 -5.87 -20.16
N GLU A 165 13.79 -7.15 -19.82
CA GLU A 165 12.60 -7.92 -20.20
C GLU A 165 11.32 -7.35 -19.59
N ARG A 166 11.40 -6.83 -18.37
CA ARG A 166 10.28 -6.15 -17.71
C ARG A 166 9.90 -4.85 -18.43
N ALA A 167 10.89 -4.04 -18.81
CA ALA A 167 10.66 -2.82 -19.58
C ALA A 167 10.07 -3.06 -20.98
N LYS A 168 10.35 -4.22 -21.60
CA LYS A 168 9.68 -4.62 -22.86
C LYS A 168 8.19 -4.93 -22.67
N LYS A 169 7.82 -5.51 -21.52
CA LYS A 169 6.43 -5.87 -21.21
C LYS A 169 5.59 -4.68 -20.78
N ILE A 170 6.19 -3.69 -20.11
CA ILE A 170 5.53 -2.48 -19.63
C ILE A 170 6.36 -1.28 -20.12
N PRO A 171 6.11 -0.77 -21.34
CA PRO A 171 6.94 0.27 -21.96
C PRO A 171 7.06 1.55 -21.13
N GLU A 172 6.05 1.87 -20.32
CA GLU A 172 6.04 3.02 -19.43
C GLU A 172 7.15 2.95 -18.36
N VAL A 173 7.58 1.74 -17.97
CA VAL A 173 8.72 1.53 -17.07
C VAL A 173 10.01 2.06 -17.69
N ASN A 174 10.23 1.82 -18.99
CA ASN A 174 11.45 2.21 -19.68
C ASN A 174 11.71 3.72 -19.64
N ASN A 175 10.63 4.51 -19.62
CA ASN A 175 10.68 5.97 -19.56
C ASN A 175 10.73 6.51 -18.11
N SER A 176 10.69 5.63 -17.11
CA SER A 176 10.70 6.04 -15.70
C SER A 176 12.12 6.30 -15.20
N VAL A 177 12.27 7.34 -14.39
CA VAL A 177 13.53 7.64 -13.68
C VAL A 177 13.95 6.45 -12.81
N ALA A 178 12.99 5.72 -12.25
CA ALA A 178 13.26 4.56 -11.42
C ALA A 178 13.98 3.45 -12.20
N TYR A 179 13.58 3.17 -13.44
CA TYR A 179 14.26 2.21 -14.30
C TYR A 179 15.72 2.61 -14.58
N THR A 180 15.95 3.89 -14.92
CA THR A 180 17.31 4.41 -15.11
C THR A 180 18.17 4.25 -13.85
N ILE A 181 17.61 4.54 -12.67
CA ILE A 181 18.31 4.36 -11.39
C ILE A 181 18.66 2.89 -11.16
N VAL A 182 17.71 1.98 -11.39
CA VAL A 182 17.92 0.54 -11.16
C VAL A 182 19.03 -0.01 -12.07
N LEU A 183 19.02 0.34 -13.36
CA LEU A 183 20.10 -0.08 -14.26
C LEU A 183 21.44 0.53 -13.85
N ALA A 184 21.48 1.81 -13.51
CA ALA A 184 22.71 2.47 -13.06
C ALA A 184 23.30 1.82 -11.80
N ILE A 185 22.47 1.34 -10.88
CA ILE A 185 22.92 0.56 -9.71
C ILE A 185 23.63 -0.71 -10.18
N TYR A 186 22.99 -1.51 -11.04
CA TYR A 186 23.57 -2.78 -11.49
C TYR A 186 24.84 -2.57 -12.32
N ASP A 187 24.86 -1.59 -13.22
CA ASP A 187 26.04 -1.24 -14.02
C ASP A 187 27.21 -0.80 -13.13
N LYS A 188 26.93 0.02 -12.10
CA LYS A 188 27.94 0.43 -11.11
C LYS A 188 28.50 -0.78 -10.38
N LEU A 189 27.66 -1.70 -9.90
CA LEU A 189 28.12 -2.90 -9.20
C LEU A 189 28.93 -3.83 -10.09
N LEU A 190 28.53 -4.01 -11.36
CA LEU A 190 29.32 -4.76 -12.35
C LEU A 190 30.72 -4.15 -12.54
N SER A 191 30.82 -2.82 -12.58
CA SER A 191 32.11 -2.12 -12.73
C SER A 191 33.04 -2.30 -11.53
N LEU A 192 32.51 -2.72 -10.38
CA LEU A 192 33.24 -2.91 -9.12
C LEU A 192 33.55 -4.38 -8.82
N LEU A 193 33.21 -5.31 -9.72
CA LEU A 193 33.49 -6.74 -9.53
C LEU A 193 34.96 -7.02 -9.18
N GLY A 194 35.18 -7.89 -8.19
CA GLY A 194 36.51 -8.24 -7.69
C GLY A 194 37.15 -7.18 -6.79
N THR A 195 36.40 -6.15 -6.37
CA THR A 195 36.88 -5.11 -5.45
C THR A 195 36.09 -5.10 -4.14
N ASP A 196 36.75 -4.78 -3.03
CA ASP A 196 36.08 -4.61 -1.72
C ASP A 196 34.98 -3.53 -1.75
N GLN A 197 35.11 -2.56 -2.67
CA GLN A 197 34.17 -1.47 -2.84
C GLN A 197 32.80 -1.94 -3.34
N LEU A 198 32.72 -3.09 -4.02
CA LEU A 198 31.44 -3.69 -4.42
C LEU A 198 30.54 -3.96 -3.23
N PHE A 199 31.08 -4.53 -2.15
CA PHE A 199 30.28 -4.90 -0.97
C PHE A 199 29.84 -3.67 -0.19
N TYR A 200 30.70 -2.65 -0.10
CA TYR A 200 30.33 -1.37 0.49
C TYR A 200 29.16 -0.74 -0.26
N GLU A 201 29.24 -0.68 -1.60
CA GLU A 201 28.20 -0.10 -2.43
C GLU A 201 26.89 -0.91 -2.40
N ALA A 202 26.97 -2.23 -2.36
CA ALA A 202 25.80 -3.10 -2.20
C ALA A 202 25.11 -2.89 -0.84
N GLU A 203 25.87 -2.76 0.25
CA GLU A 203 25.32 -2.49 1.58
C GLU A 203 24.66 -1.10 1.65
N MET A 204 25.32 -0.07 1.13
CA MET A 204 24.78 1.29 1.12
C MET A 204 23.54 1.41 0.24
N THR A 205 23.54 0.78 -0.94
CA THR A 205 22.37 0.69 -1.81
C THR A 205 21.21 -0.01 -1.10
N GLY A 206 21.47 -1.13 -0.44
CA GLY A 206 20.46 -1.85 0.34
C GLY A 206 19.81 -0.97 1.41
N LYS A 207 20.61 -0.27 2.22
CA LYS A 207 20.11 0.65 3.26
C LYS A 207 19.28 1.80 2.69
N LEU A 208 19.73 2.40 1.58
CA LEU A 208 19.00 3.49 0.93
C LEU A 208 17.66 3.00 0.41
N ILE A 209 17.63 1.86 -0.29
CA ILE A 209 16.38 1.29 -0.79
C ILE A 209 15.42 0.97 0.35
N GLU A 210 15.90 0.25 1.37
CA GLU A 210 15.10 -0.12 2.54
C GLU A 210 14.47 1.09 3.24
N SER A 211 15.18 2.22 3.30
CA SER A 211 14.69 3.45 3.96
C SER A 211 13.44 4.06 3.32
N TYR A 212 13.20 3.88 2.02
CA TYR A 212 12.02 4.41 1.34
C TYR A 212 11.02 3.32 0.87
N MET A 213 11.34 2.03 1.05
CA MET A 213 10.41 0.94 0.69
C MET A 213 9.09 1.01 1.48
N SER A 214 9.12 1.45 2.75
CA SER A 214 7.91 1.61 3.56
C SER A 214 6.93 2.61 2.95
N GLU A 215 7.43 3.73 2.43
CA GLU A 215 6.63 4.74 1.74
C GLU A 215 6.08 4.21 0.41
N ARG A 216 6.89 3.48 -0.37
CA ARG A 216 6.44 2.85 -1.62
C ARG A 216 5.37 1.79 -1.40
N HIS A 217 5.50 0.98 -0.34
CA HIS A 217 4.47 0.02 0.04
C HIS A 217 3.21 0.73 0.52
N ALA A 218 3.33 1.82 1.26
CA ALA A 218 2.17 2.62 1.66
C ALA A 218 1.43 3.19 0.44
N MET A 219 2.16 3.69 -0.56
CA MET A 219 1.56 4.09 -1.83
C MET A 219 0.85 2.91 -2.51
N ALA A 220 1.50 1.76 -2.63
CA ALA A 220 0.90 0.58 -3.27
C ALA A 220 -0.32 0.00 -2.53
N ILE A 221 -0.33 0.06 -1.19
CA ILE A 221 -1.41 -0.41 -0.30
C ILE A 221 -2.56 0.60 -0.25
N ASP A 222 -2.31 1.89 -0.48
CA ASP A 222 -3.39 2.88 -0.63
C ASP A 222 -4.23 2.64 -1.92
N PHE A 223 -3.93 1.60 -2.72
CA PHE A 223 -4.68 1.22 -3.93
C PHE A 223 -5.30 -0.20 -3.88
N ILE A 224 -5.33 -0.83 -2.70
CA ILE A 224 -5.93 -2.16 -2.47
C ILE A 224 -7.15 -2.01 -1.56
#